data_AF-A0A392RKV4-F1
#
_entry.id   AF-A0A392RKV4-F1
#
_cell.length_a   1.000
_cell.length_b   1.000
_cell.length_c   1.000
_cell.angle_alpha   90.00
_cell.angle_beta   90.00
_cell.angle_gamma   90.00
#
_symmetry.space_group_name_H-M   'P 1'
#
loop_
_entity.id
_entity.type
_entity.pdbx_description
1 polymer ?
#
loop_
_entity_poly.entity_id
_entity_poly.type
_entity_poly.pdbx_seq_one_letter_code
_entity_poly.pdbx_strand_id
1 'polypeptide(L)'
;EELPVVCEFPDVFPDDVSDVPPEREVEFTIDLIPGSSPISMAPYRMSASELKELKKQLEDLLEKKFIRPSVSPWGAPMLLVKKKDGSMRLCVDYRQLNKVTIKNKYSLPRIGDLMDQLVGARVFSKIDLRSG
;
A
#
# COMPACT_ATOMS: atom_id res chain seq x y z
N GLU A 1 4.98 -24.43 -14.03
CA GLU A 1 4.10 -24.38 -15.21
C GLU A 1 3.17 -23.20 -15.01
N GLU A 2 3.26 -22.21 -15.90
CA GLU A 2 2.27 -21.14 -15.94
C GLU A 2 0.97 -21.71 -16.51
N LEU A 3 -0.15 -21.34 -15.90
CA LEU A 3 -1.46 -21.78 -16.33
C LEU A 3 -1.76 -21.16 -17.72
N PRO A 4 -2.16 -21.92 -18.75
CA PRO A 4 -2.39 -21.38 -20.09
C PRO A 4 -3.31 -20.17 -20.11
N VAL A 5 -4.36 -20.18 -19.27
CA VAL A 5 -5.30 -19.08 -19.11
C VAL A 5 -4.66 -17.80 -18.58
N VAL A 6 -3.61 -17.88 -17.74
CA VAL A 6 -2.91 -16.70 -17.21
C VAL A 6 -2.09 -16.04 -18.32
N CYS A 7 -1.47 -16.86 -19.17
CA CYS A 7 -0.69 -16.38 -20.31
C CYS A 7 -1.54 -15.65 -21.37
N GLU A 8 -2.87 -15.85 -21.37
CA GLU A 8 -3.81 -15.13 -22.23
C GLU A 8 -4.07 -13.68 -21.77
N PHE A 9 -3.75 -13.33 -20.52
CA PHE A 9 -4.00 -12.00 -19.93
C PHE A 9 -2.70 -11.35 -19.40
N PRO A 10 -1.70 -11.09 -20.27
CA PRO A 10 -0.41 -10.53 -19.85
C PRO A 10 -0.52 -9.10 -19.28
N ASP A 11 -1.58 -8.37 -19.62
CA ASP A 11 -1.91 -7.04 -19.12
C ASP A 11 -2.46 -7.07 -17.67
N VAL A 12 -3.14 -8.15 -17.28
CA VAL A 12 -3.70 -8.35 -15.94
C VAL A 12 -2.71 -9.01 -14.98
N PHE A 13 -1.81 -9.85 -15.51
CA PHE A 13 -0.81 -10.58 -14.73
C PHE A 13 0.63 -10.16 -15.05
N PRO A 14 1.00 -8.87 -14.92
CA PRO A 14 2.38 -8.46 -15.14
C PRO A 14 3.31 -8.93 -14.02
N ASP A 15 4.59 -9.12 -14.37
CA ASP A 15 5.63 -9.48 -13.42
C ASP A 15 5.92 -8.39 -12.38
N ASP A 16 5.63 -7.11 -12.69
CA ASP A 16 5.69 -5.99 -11.74
C ASP A 16 4.67 -4.90 -12.10
N VAL A 17 4.29 -4.10 -11.10
CA VAL A 17 3.44 -2.91 -11.29
C VAL A 17 4.37 -1.70 -11.38
N SER A 18 4.57 -1.20 -12.59
CA SER A 18 5.59 -0.19 -12.89
C SER A 18 5.06 1.24 -13.01
N ASP A 19 3.74 1.45 -13.03
CA ASP A 19 3.16 2.78 -13.16
C ASP A 19 1.93 2.97 -12.25
N VAL A 20 1.55 4.22 -12.05
CA VAL A 20 0.32 4.57 -11.34
C VAL A 20 -0.90 4.09 -12.12
N PRO A 21 -1.98 3.71 -11.43
CA PRO A 21 -3.21 3.32 -12.11
C PRO A 21 -3.73 4.47 -12.99
N PRO A 22 -4.45 4.16 -14.09
CA PRO A 22 -5.10 5.18 -14.90
C PRO A 22 -6.10 5.98 -14.05
N GLU A 23 -6.44 7.18 -14.50
CA GLU A 23 -7.50 7.97 -13.88
C GLU A 23 -8.81 7.16 -13.83
N ARG A 24 -9.49 7.24 -12.68
CA ARG A 24 -10.75 6.54 -12.41
C ARG A 24 -11.76 7.54 -11.89
N GLU A 25 -13.05 7.21 -12.01
CA GLU A 25 -14.14 8.04 -11.48
C GLU A 25 -14.08 8.24 -9.95
N VAL A 26 -13.45 7.30 -9.25
CA VAL A 26 -13.30 7.33 -7.79
C VAL A 26 -11.84 7.56 -7.44
N GLU A 27 -11.56 8.72 -6.84
CA GLU A 27 -10.26 9.03 -6.24
C GLU A 27 -10.26 8.71 -4.74
N PHE A 28 -9.12 8.28 -4.22
CA PHE A 28 -8.95 8.06 -2.79
C PHE A 28 -8.65 9.38 -2.07
N THR A 29 -9.57 9.83 -1.23
CA THR A 29 -9.40 11.00 -0.37
C THR A 29 -9.16 10.61 1.08
N ILE A 30 -8.39 11.44 1.80
CA ILE A 30 -8.18 11.30 3.24
C ILE A 30 -8.88 12.47 3.92
N ASP A 31 -10.09 12.23 4.41
CA ASP A 31 -10.85 13.25 5.13
C ASP A 31 -10.31 13.43 6.54
N LEU A 32 -10.08 14.68 6.94
CA LEU A 32 -9.56 15.02 8.27
C LEU A 32 -10.68 15.59 9.15
N ILE A 33 -10.56 15.39 10.46
CA ILE A 33 -11.46 16.00 11.44
C ILE A 33 -11.39 17.54 11.28
N PRO A 34 -12.52 18.25 11.16
CA PRO A 34 -12.54 19.70 11.01
C PRO A 34 -11.73 20.40 12.11
N GLY A 35 -10.90 21.38 11.73
CA GLY A 35 -10.03 22.12 12.65
C GLY A 35 -8.70 21.44 12.96
N SER A 36 -8.40 20.27 12.37
CA SER A 36 -7.09 19.64 12.50
C SER A 36 -5.99 20.50 11.87
N SER A 37 -4.89 20.68 12.60
CA SER A 37 -3.69 21.36 12.11
C SER A 37 -2.67 20.37 11.55
N PRO A 38 -1.78 20.79 10.63
CA PRO A 38 -0.72 19.94 10.12
C PRO A 38 0.18 19.37 11.22
N ILE A 39 0.47 18.08 11.10
CA ILE A 39 1.38 17.36 12.00
C ILE A 39 2.67 17.09 11.25
N SER A 40 3.79 17.60 11.78
CA SER A 40 5.13 17.33 11.26
C SER A 40 6.00 16.73 12.35
N MET A 41 6.44 15.50 12.13
CA MET A 41 7.28 14.74 13.03
C MET A 41 8.68 14.57 12.45
N ALA A 42 9.69 14.69 13.32
CA ALA A 42 11.08 14.46 12.93
C ALA A 42 11.32 13.00 12.53
N PRO A 43 12.14 12.72 11.49
CA PRO A 43 12.55 11.37 11.15
C PRO A 43 13.25 10.65 12.31
N TYR A 44 13.08 9.33 12.39
CA TYR A 44 13.82 8.52 13.34
C TYR A 44 15.32 8.50 12.99
N ARG A 45 16.17 8.35 14.01
CA ARG A 45 17.61 8.13 13.80
C ARG A 45 17.82 6.79 13.12
N MET A 46 18.67 6.78 12.09
CA MET A 46 19.01 5.59 11.32
C MET A 46 20.53 5.41 11.29
N SER A 47 20.96 4.16 11.24
CA SER A 47 22.34 3.78 10.94
C SER A 47 22.68 4.05 9.47
N ALA A 48 23.97 4.04 9.13
CA ALA A 48 24.41 4.26 7.75
C ALA A 48 23.89 3.19 6.76
N SER A 49 23.76 1.93 7.20
CA SER A 49 23.21 0.84 6.39
C SER A 49 21.71 1.02 6.15
N GLU A 50 20.95 1.42 7.17
CA GLU A 50 19.53 1.73 7.05
C GLU A 50 19.29 2.92 6.12
N LEU A 51 20.11 3.97 6.23
CA LEU A 51 19.99 5.14 5.35
C LEU A 51 20.27 4.79 3.88
N LYS A 52 21.23 3.89 3.62
CA LYS A 52 21.52 3.39 2.27
C LYS A 52 20.32 2.62 1.70
N GLU A 53 19.73 1.74 2.49
CA GLU A 53 18.56 0.96 2.08
C GLU A 53 17.32 1.84 1.87
N LEU A 54 17.11 2.83 2.75
CA LEU A 54 16.03 3.81 2.60
C LEU A 54 16.15 4.55 1.27
N LYS A 55 17.34 5.06 0.93
CA LYS A 55 17.57 5.77 -0.34
C LYS A 55 17.25 4.90 -1.55
N LYS A 56 17.72 3.65 -1.54
CA LYS A 56 17.43 2.68 -2.60
C LYS A 56 15.92 2.47 -2.80
N GLN A 57 15.16 2.28 -1.71
CA GLN A 57 13.71 2.09 -1.81
C GLN A 57 12.97 3.37 -2.24
N LEU A 58 13.43 4.55 -1.81
CA LEU A 58 12.86 5.82 -2.26
C LEU A 58 13.09 6.07 -3.76
N GLU A 59 14.28 5.73 -4.26
CA GLU A 59 14.59 5.81 -5.70
C GLU A 59 13.67 4.92 -6.53
N ASP A 60 13.45 3.66 -6.12
CA ASP A 60 12.51 2.73 -6.78
C ASP A 60 11.07 3.28 -6.78
N LEU A 61 10.61 3.82 -5.64
CA LEU A 61 9.27 4.40 -5.55
C LEU A 61 9.09 5.68 -6.38
N LEU A 62 10.15 6.48 -6.53
CA LEU A 62 10.17 7.65 -7.40
C LEU A 62 10.15 7.26 -8.88
N GLU A 63 10.94 6.25 -9.27
CA GLU A 63 10.99 5.72 -10.64
C GLU A 63 9.64 5.16 -11.08
N LYS A 64 8.96 4.43 -10.18
CA LYS A 64 7.59 3.92 -10.36
C LYS A 64 6.50 5.00 -10.27
N LYS A 65 6.86 6.26 -10.01
CA LYS A 65 5.95 7.41 -9.82
C LYS A 65 4.93 7.23 -8.69
N PHE A 66 5.14 6.27 -7.78
CA PHE A 66 4.27 6.06 -6.62
C PHE A 66 4.39 7.19 -5.61
N ILE A 67 5.53 7.86 -5.57
CA ILE A 67 5.76 9.07 -4.75
C ILE A 67 6.35 10.19 -5.60
N ARG A 68 6.27 11.41 -5.08
CA ARG A 68 6.92 12.60 -5.66
C ARG A 68 7.46 13.50 -4.55
N PRO A 69 8.48 14.33 -4.82
CA PRO A 69 8.86 15.40 -3.90
C PRO A 69 7.67 16.29 -3.55
N SER A 70 7.57 16.70 -2.29
CA SER A 70 6.49 17.58 -1.83
C SER A 70 7.00 18.62 -0.83
N VAL A 71 6.30 19.75 -0.74
CA VAL A 71 6.53 20.82 0.24
C VAL A 71 5.39 20.85 1.27
N SER A 72 4.91 19.66 1.65
CA SER A 72 3.75 19.52 2.54
C SER A 72 4.06 20.07 3.95
N PRO A 73 3.12 20.77 4.60
CA PRO A 73 3.24 21.10 6.02
C PRO A 73 3.07 19.86 6.91
N TRP A 74 2.64 18.73 6.34
CA TRP A 74 2.53 17.44 7.02
C TRP A 74 3.80 16.62 6.82
N GLY A 75 4.27 15.99 7.90
CA GLY A 75 5.45 15.12 7.90
C GLY A 75 5.27 13.94 8.83
N ALA A 76 5.44 12.71 8.31
CA ALA A 76 5.44 11.48 9.08
C ALA A 76 6.83 10.82 8.99
N PRO A 77 7.37 10.26 10.08
CA PRO A 77 8.66 9.61 10.04
C PRO A 77 8.52 8.25 9.36
N MET A 78 9.60 7.82 8.73
CA MET A 78 9.71 6.50 8.12
C MET A 78 10.60 5.60 8.97
N LEU A 79 10.34 4.30 8.92
CA LEU A 79 11.14 3.28 9.58
C LEU A 79 11.31 2.05 8.68
N LEU A 80 12.41 1.32 8.86
CA LEU A 80 12.66 0.06 8.18
C LEU A 80 12.33 -1.11 9.12
N VAL A 81 11.55 -2.07 8.64
CA VAL A 81 11.21 -3.28 9.38
C VAL A 81 11.84 -4.49 8.70
N LYS A 82 12.57 -5.30 9.45
CA LYS A 82 13.09 -6.58 8.95
C LYS A 82 11.95 -7.55 8.68
N LYS A 83 11.86 -8.06 7.45
CA LYS A 83 11.04 -9.21 7.09
C LYS A 83 11.72 -10.50 7.54
N LYS A 84 10.96 -11.60 7.51
CA LYS A 84 11.46 -12.95 7.85
C LYS A 84 12.58 -13.43 6.92
N ASP A 85 12.56 -12.98 5.66
CA ASP A 85 13.58 -13.28 4.65
C ASP A 85 14.88 -12.45 4.81
N GLY A 86 14.95 -11.58 5.83
CA GLY A 86 16.09 -10.71 6.08
C GLY A 86 16.07 -9.39 5.31
N SER A 87 15.15 -9.20 4.36
CA SER A 87 14.97 -7.92 3.66
C SER A 87 14.36 -6.86 4.57
N MET A 88 14.57 -5.58 4.24
CA MET A 88 13.98 -4.46 4.96
C MET A 88 12.75 -3.95 4.20
N ARG A 89 11.68 -3.61 4.93
CA ARG A 89 10.49 -2.97 4.38
C ARG A 89 10.39 -1.54 4.89
N LEU A 90 10.33 -0.58 3.98
CA LEU A 90 9.96 0.80 4.29
C LEU A 90 8.51 0.87 4.80
N CYS A 91 8.33 1.47 5.97
CA CYS A 91 7.03 1.73 6.58
C CYS A 91 6.96 3.21 6.97
N VAL A 92 5.88 3.88 6.61
CA VAL A 92 5.59 5.25 7.06
C VAL A 92 4.73 5.18 8.32
N ASP A 93 5.14 5.90 9.37
CA ASP A 93 4.41 5.94 10.64
C ASP A 93 3.26 6.96 10.60
N TYR A 94 2.14 6.55 10.01
CA TYR A 94 0.93 7.36 9.93
C TYR A 94 0.12 7.42 11.24
N ARG A 95 0.63 6.96 12.38
CA ARG A 95 -0.17 6.89 13.63
C ARG A 95 -0.75 8.24 14.05
N GLN A 96 -0.03 9.35 13.88
CA GLN A 96 -0.58 10.66 14.22
C GLN A 96 -1.59 11.16 13.19
N LEU A 97 -1.33 10.93 11.89
CA LEU A 97 -2.28 11.24 10.83
C LEU A 97 -3.60 10.48 11.04
N ASN A 98 -3.52 9.17 11.29
CA ASN A 98 -4.67 8.29 11.50
C ASN A 98 -5.55 8.69 12.71
N LYS A 99 -5.02 9.44 13.68
CA LYS A 99 -5.82 9.97 14.81
C LYS A 99 -6.71 11.12 14.39
N VAL A 100 -6.28 11.91 13.41
CA VAL A 100 -6.99 13.08 12.90
C VAL A 100 -7.73 12.81 11.59
N THR A 101 -7.60 11.60 11.03
CA THR A 101 -8.38 11.13 9.88
C THR A 101 -9.77 10.65 10.32
N ILE A 102 -10.81 11.05 9.58
CA ILE A 102 -12.16 10.52 9.73
C ILE A 102 -12.17 9.06 9.31
N LYS A 103 -12.60 8.17 10.21
CA LYS A 103 -12.61 6.73 9.93
C LYS A 103 -13.72 6.40 8.93
N ASN A 104 -13.33 5.94 7.74
CA ASN A 104 -14.24 5.32 6.79
C ASN A 104 -14.67 3.95 7.34
N LYS A 105 -15.88 3.88 7.92
CA LYS A 105 -16.46 2.66 8.48
C LYS A 105 -17.22 1.90 7.39
N TYR A 106 -16.49 1.21 6.53
CA TYR A 106 -17.08 0.23 5.64
C TYR A 106 -17.20 -1.12 6.35
N SER A 107 -18.39 -1.72 6.36
CA SER A 107 -18.62 -3.04 6.94
C SER A 107 -18.08 -4.11 6.00
N LEU A 108 -16.94 -4.69 6.35
CA LEU A 108 -16.45 -5.89 5.66
C LEU A 108 -17.33 -7.09 6.05
N PRO A 109 -17.76 -7.92 5.09
CA PRO A 109 -18.52 -9.13 5.37
C PRO A 109 -17.68 -10.10 6.21
N ARG A 110 -18.33 -10.90 7.06
CA ARG A 110 -17.61 -11.92 7.82
C ARG A 110 -17.22 -13.06 6.88
N ILE A 111 -16.11 -13.71 7.17
CA ILE A 111 -15.65 -14.84 6.36
C ILE A 111 -16.67 -15.98 6.32
N GLY A 112 -17.41 -16.23 7.40
CA GLY A 112 -18.50 -17.22 7.43
C GLY A 112 -19.59 -16.88 6.41
N ASP A 113 -20.08 -15.65 6.44
CA ASP A 113 -21.08 -15.16 5.49
C ASP A 113 -20.62 -15.31 4.03
N LEU A 114 -19.33 -15.05 3.75
CA LEU A 114 -18.74 -15.25 2.43
C LEU A 114 -18.66 -16.72 2.03
N MET A 115 -18.36 -17.63 2.97
CA MET A 115 -18.27 -19.06 2.69
C MET A 115 -19.65 -19.69 2.47
N ASP A 116 -20.66 -19.23 3.20
CA ASP A 116 -22.04 -19.70 3.03
C ASP A 116 -22.58 -19.37 1.63
N GLN A 117 -22.13 -18.27 1.01
CA GLN A 117 -22.47 -17.93 -0.38
C GLN A 117 -21.88 -18.91 -1.41
N LEU A 118 -20.87 -19.68 -1.04
CA LEU A 118 -20.18 -20.62 -1.93
C LEU A 118 -20.80 -22.02 -1.91
N VAL A 119 -21.86 -22.25 -1.11
CA VAL A 119 -22.52 -23.56 -1.02
C VAL A 119 -23.02 -24.01 -2.39
N GLY A 120 -22.70 -25.25 -2.76
CA GLY A 120 -23.10 -25.86 -4.03
C GLY A 120 -22.12 -25.63 -5.18
N ALA A 121 -21.18 -24.67 -5.05
CA ALA A 121 -20.07 -24.56 -5.98
C ALA A 121 -19.11 -25.76 -5.84
N ARG A 122 -18.58 -26.22 -6.97
CA ARG A 122 -17.70 -27.41 -7.04
C ARG A 122 -16.28 -27.09 -7.47
N VAL A 123 -16.07 -25.94 -8.09
CA VAL A 123 -14.79 -25.48 -8.64
C VAL A 123 -14.59 -24.04 -8.18
N PHE A 124 -13.39 -23.74 -7.69
CA PHE A 124 -13.02 -22.43 -7.19
C PHE A 124 -11.74 -21.95 -7.87
N SER A 125 -11.67 -20.66 -8.16
CA SER A 125 -10.45 -19.96 -8.51
C SER A 125 -10.24 -18.82 -7.52
N LYS A 126 -8.98 -18.53 -7.19
CA LYS A 126 -8.60 -17.44 -6.30
C LYS A 126 -7.60 -16.55 -7.03
N ILE A 127 -7.87 -15.26 -7.05
CA ILE A 127 -6.97 -14.23 -7.57
C ILE A 127 -6.53 -13.38 -6.39
N ASP A 128 -5.23 -13.13 -6.27
CA ASP A 128 -4.64 -12.29 -5.23
C ASP A 128 -4.03 -11.05 -5.89
N LEU A 129 -4.47 -9.86 -5.47
CA LEU A 129 -3.94 -8.60 -5.99
C LEU A 129 -2.63 -8.27 -5.28
N ARG A 130 -1.52 -8.21 -6.02
CA ARG A 130 -0.16 -8.09 -5.46
C ARG A 130 0.06 -6.88 -4.55
N SER A 131 -0.54 -5.74 -4.90
CA SER A 131 -0.30 -4.45 -4.24
C SER A 131 -1.52 -3.82 -3.56
N GLY A 132 -2.66 -4.54 -3.57
CA GLY A 132 -3.93 -4.07 -3.00
C GLY A 132 -4.71 -3.12 -3.89
#